data_AF-A0A4V2MMY3-F1
#
_entry.id   AF-A0A4V2MMY3-F1
#
_cell.length_a   1.000
_cell.length_b   1.000
_cell.length_c   1.000
_cell.angle_alpha   90.00
_cell.angle_beta   90.00
_cell.angle_gamma   90.00
#
_symmetry.space_group_name_H-M   'P 1'
#
loop_
_entity.id
_entity.type
_entity.pdbx_description
1 polymer ?
#
loop_
_entity_poly.entity_id
_entity_poly.type
_entity_poly.pdbx_seq_one_letter_code
_entity_poly.pdbx_strand_id
1 'polypeptide(L)'
;MQVKAIGLKVGCLFLIVVGLLLFIALTFSHILIPLVPIIVGVLVLYTTKTQRKLIKTVPTPIYQITEGWVKIVGTVSASKTFVTPYFKQECIAYNYRKADISYDSEDNTERENSAIIEEEFQDFYLTNATGKIKVIVNRLNLALLPAKTDTKHSIKYAVDDIRYTERTLKNGDLISVLGYAVKNSNYGYELTEQDKKILVIATPNIEDKTIKSFRIFKHLTPYLILMYLAVNYFMFFAPVKQHVEKSTAFVLFTFFGMPILGVILGAVGTKFTGFSKDFISGIGGICFIVSLLSFPLLCLLFIANTEFYIIKRVWASIFACTSMAFIITYRKIEGTFDKE
;
A
#
# COMPACT_ATOMS: atom_id res chain seq x y z
N MET A 1 -33.38 29.27 -7.67
CA MET A 1 -33.01 28.94 -9.08
C MET A 1 -31.50 28.91 -9.34
N GLN A 2 -30.65 29.54 -8.50
CA GLN A 2 -29.20 29.61 -8.72
C GLN A 2 -28.38 28.35 -8.36
N VAL A 3 -28.86 27.49 -7.46
CA VAL A 3 -28.10 26.29 -7.01
C VAL A 3 -27.97 25.21 -8.10
N LYS A 4 -28.98 25.07 -8.99
CA LYS A 4 -28.95 24.11 -10.11
C LYS A 4 -27.92 24.48 -11.19
N ALA A 5 -27.61 25.76 -11.38
CA ALA A 5 -26.68 26.22 -12.40
C ALA A 5 -25.21 25.97 -12.05
N ILE A 6 -24.88 25.86 -10.75
CA ILE A 6 -23.52 25.62 -10.26
C ILE A 6 -23.17 24.13 -10.40
N GLY A 7 -24.10 23.23 -10.06
CA GLY A 7 -23.91 21.78 -10.22
C GLY A 7 -23.71 21.36 -11.68
N LEU A 8 -24.42 21.99 -12.62
CA LEU A 8 -24.27 21.72 -14.06
C LEU A 8 -22.88 22.15 -14.60
N LYS A 9 -22.32 23.25 -14.09
CA LYS A 9 -20.98 23.72 -14.50
C LYS A 9 -19.86 22.83 -13.97
N VAL A 10 -19.98 22.35 -12.72
CA VAL A 10 -19.01 21.41 -12.14
C VAL A 10 -19.11 20.04 -12.80
N GLY A 11 -20.32 19.56 -13.11
CA GLY A 11 -20.54 18.31 -13.85
C GLY A 11 -19.98 18.35 -15.28
N CYS A 12 -20.19 19.46 -16.01
CA CYS A 12 -19.56 19.64 -17.33
C CYS A 12 -18.03 19.71 -17.25
N LEU A 13 -17.48 20.39 -16.23
CA LEU A 13 -16.03 20.49 -16.06
C LEU A 13 -15.42 19.10 -15.76
N PHE A 14 -16.10 18.29 -14.94
CA PHE A 14 -15.71 16.92 -14.67
C PHE A 14 -15.76 16.04 -15.92
N LEU A 15 -16.84 16.12 -16.71
CA LEU A 15 -16.98 15.37 -17.96
C LEU A 15 -15.94 15.79 -19.01
N ILE A 16 -15.57 17.08 -19.07
CA ILE A 16 -14.50 17.57 -19.95
C ILE A 16 -13.14 17.04 -19.48
N VAL A 17 -12.86 17.06 -18.16
CA VAL A 17 -11.61 16.52 -17.60
C VAL A 17 -11.50 15.01 -17.83
N VAL A 18 -12.58 14.27 -17.61
CA VAL A 18 -12.66 12.83 -17.89
C VAL A 18 -12.52 12.56 -19.39
N GLY A 19 -13.18 13.36 -20.25
CA GLY A 19 -13.06 13.29 -21.70
C GLY A 19 -11.63 13.56 -22.18
N LEU A 20 -10.92 14.53 -21.58
CA LEU A 20 -9.52 14.82 -21.87
C LEU A 20 -8.59 13.71 -21.38
N LEU A 21 -8.84 13.15 -20.19
CA LEU A 21 -8.09 12.02 -19.65
C LEU A 21 -8.26 10.76 -20.51
N LEU A 22 -9.49 10.48 -20.94
CA LEU A 22 -9.79 9.38 -21.86
C LEU A 22 -9.17 9.62 -23.24
N PHE A 23 -9.24 10.85 -23.76
CA PHE A 23 -8.61 11.21 -25.03
C PHE A 23 -7.09 11.04 -24.96
N ILE A 24 -6.43 11.49 -23.89
CA ILE A 24 -5.00 11.29 -23.65
C ILE A 24 -4.69 9.80 -23.49
N ALA A 25 -5.48 9.04 -22.73
CA ALA A 25 -5.29 7.60 -22.58
C ALA A 25 -5.43 6.83 -23.91
N LEU A 26 -6.34 7.27 -24.79
CA LEU A 26 -6.57 6.68 -26.11
C LEU A 26 -5.47 7.05 -27.12
N THR A 27 -5.12 8.34 -27.22
CA THR A 27 -4.11 8.83 -28.19
C THR A 27 -2.68 8.52 -27.77
N PHE A 28 -2.38 8.48 -26.47
CA PHE A 28 -1.04 8.17 -25.96
C PHE A 28 -0.94 6.77 -25.37
N SER A 29 -1.89 5.86 -25.64
CA SER A 29 -1.90 4.48 -25.14
C SER A 29 -0.52 3.79 -25.26
N HIS A 30 0.13 3.92 -26.41
CA HIS A 30 1.48 3.39 -26.64
C HIS A 30 2.56 3.99 -25.71
N ILE A 31 2.47 5.27 -25.36
CA ILE A 31 3.41 5.96 -24.45
C ILE A 31 3.01 5.78 -22.97
N LEU A 32 1.73 5.59 -22.69
CA LEU A 32 1.20 5.46 -21.34
C LEU A 32 1.52 4.09 -20.74
N ILE A 33 1.51 3.02 -21.55
CA ILE A 33 1.89 1.65 -21.16
C ILE A 33 3.30 1.58 -20.51
N PRO A 34 4.39 2.10 -21.11
CA PRO A 34 5.70 2.16 -20.44
C PRO A 34 5.75 3.10 -19.24
N LEU A 35 5.05 4.24 -19.32
CA LEU A 35 5.21 5.31 -18.35
C LEU A 35 4.54 5.01 -17.01
N VAL A 36 3.36 4.37 -17.03
CA VAL A 36 2.56 4.12 -15.83
C VAL A 36 3.31 3.28 -14.77
N PRO A 37 3.94 2.14 -15.11
CA PRO A 37 4.72 1.38 -14.13
C PRO A 37 5.87 2.18 -13.50
N ILE A 38 6.51 3.07 -14.27
CA ILE A 38 7.58 3.96 -13.76
C ILE A 38 7.00 4.97 -12.77
N ILE A 39 5.91 5.65 -13.14
CA ILE A 39 5.25 6.64 -12.27
C ILE A 39 4.81 5.98 -10.96
N VAL A 40 4.16 4.81 -11.04
CA VAL A 40 3.74 4.05 -9.86
C VAL A 40 4.95 3.66 -9.01
N GLY A 41 6.05 3.21 -9.63
CA GLY A 41 7.29 2.90 -8.92
C GLY A 41 7.86 4.11 -8.17
N VAL A 42 7.93 5.27 -8.82
CA VAL A 42 8.40 6.53 -8.21
C VAL A 42 7.48 6.97 -7.07
N LEU A 43 6.16 6.88 -7.26
CA LEU A 43 5.17 7.20 -6.24
C LEU A 43 5.31 6.29 -5.01
N VAL A 44 5.48 4.98 -5.20
CA VAL A 44 5.72 4.03 -4.11
C VAL A 44 7.03 4.34 -3.38
N LEU A 45 8.11 4.69 -4.09
CA LEU A 45 9.37 5.10 -3.45
C LEU A 45 9.19 6.37 -2.63
N TYR A 46 8.44 7.34 -3.12
CA TYR A 46 8.19 8.61 -2.43
C TYR A 46 7.35 8.39 -1.17
N THR A 47 6.21 7.71 -1.29
CA THR A 47 5.28 7.44 -0.18
C THR A 47 5.89 6.57 0.92
N THR A 48 6.75 5.60 0.56
CA THR A 48 7.39 4.69 1.53
C THR A 48 8.71 5.23 2.11
N LYS A 49 9.13 6.46 1.77
CA LYS A 49 10.43 7.02 2.20
C LYS A 49 10.62 6.98 3.72
N THR A 50 9.59 7.37 4.48
CA THR A 50 9.63 7.44 5.94
C THR A 50 9.71 6.06 6.59
N GLN A 51 8.89 5.11 6.13
CA GLN A 51 8.93 3.71 6.58
C GLN A 51 10.29 3.07 6.31
N ARG A 52 10.86 3.31 5.12
CA ARG A 52 12.20 2.81 4.75
C ARG A 52 13.29 3.40 5.64
N LYS A 53 13.18 4.69 6.01
CA LYS A 53 14.15 5.32 6.93
C LYS A 53 14.09 4.65 8.30
N LEU A 54 12.91 4.48 8.87
CA LEU A 54 12.69 3.81 10.15
C LEU A 54 13.26 2.38 10.17
N ILE A 55 12.99 1.60 9.12
CA ILE A 55 13.44 0.20 9.02
C ILE A 55 14.96 0.09 8.86
N LYS A 56 15.58 0.98 8.09
CA LYS A 56 17.02 0.95 7.84
C LYS A 56 17.85 1.43 9.03
N THR A 57 17.30 2.29 9.88
CA THR A 57 18.01 2.78 11.06
C THR A 57 18.04 1.67 12.12
N VAL A 58 19.24 1.29 12.56
CA VAL A 58 19.45 0.32 13.64
C VAL A 58 19.07 0.97 14.98
N PRO A 59 18.38 0.25 15.89
CA PRO A 59 18.13 0.76 17.24
C PRO A 59 19.43 1.14 17.95
N THR A 60 19.47 2.33 18.55
CA THR A 60 20.61 2.83 19.31
C THR A 60 20.36 2.61 20.81
N PRO A 61 21.30 2.02 21.58
CA PRO A 61 21.21 1.99 23.04
C PRO A 61 21.17 3.41 23.63
N ILE A 62 20.33 3.64 24.64
CA ILE A 62 20.10 4.98 25.22
C ILE A 62 21.39 5.58 25.80
N TYR A 63 22.26 4.76 26.40
CA TYR A 63 23.56 5.22 26.93
C TYR A 63 24.60 5.55 25.84
N GLN A 64 24.35 5.22 24.57
CA GLN A 64 25.27 5.48 23.43
C GLN A 64 24.74 6.57 22.50
N ILE A 65 23.68 7.28 22.88
CA ILE A 65 23.11 8.32 22.04
C ILE A 65 24.12 9.44 21.86
N THR A 66 24.31 9.84 20.60
CA THR A 66 24.97 11.08 20.20
C THR A 66 23.96 11.99 19.52
N GLU A 67 24.31 13.25 19.32
CA GLU A 67 23.46 14.15 18.52
C GLU A 67 23.29 13.60 17.10
N GLY A 68 22.07 13.64 16.59
CA GLY A 68 21.76 13.05 15.28
C GLY A 68 20.44 12.31 15.22
N TRP A 69 20.15 11.76 14.05
CA TRP A 69 18.98 10.90 13.85
C TRP A 69 19.22 9.51 14.45
N VAL A 70 18.44 9.16 15.47
CA VAL A 70 18.54 7.87 16.16
C VAL A 70 17.18 7.18 16.23
N LYS A 71 17.21 5.84 16.29
CA LYS A 71 16.01 5.02 16.51
C LYS A 71 16.09 4.41 17.90
N ILE A 72 15.09 4.65 18.74
CA ILE A 72 15.01 4.07 20.09
C ILE A 72 13.80 3.16 20.16
N VAL A 73 14.02 1.93 20.64
CA VAL A 73 12.95 0.97 20.94
C VAL A 73 12.80 0.90 22.44
N GLY A 74 11.58 1.07 22.95
CA GLY A 74 11.32 1.07 24.38
C GLY A 74 9.84 1.09 24.74
N THR A 75 9.59 0.89 26.02
CA THR A 75 8.26 0.93 26.61
C THR A 75 7.87 2.36 26.93
N VAL A 76 6.65 2.73 26.55
CA VAL A 76 6.12 4.08 26.72
C VAL A 76 5.64 4.34 28.14
N SER A 77 5.98 5.51 28.67
CA SER A 77 5.43 6.02 29.94
C SER A 77 5.21 7.53 29.87
N ALA A 78 4.03 7.98 30.30
CA ALA A 78 3.68 9.39 30.46
C ALA A 78 2.87 9.61 31.75
N SER A 79 2.88 10.84 32.25
CA SER A 79 2.26 11.20 33.53
C SER A 79 0.75 11.40 33.44
N LYS A 80 0.25 11.94 32.34
CA LYS A 80 -1.19 12.12 32.11
C LYS A 80 -1.74 11.00 31.22
N THR A 81 -3.05 10.79 31.27
CA THR A 81 -3.76 9.97 30.30
C THR A 81 -4.96 10.74 29.77
N PHE A 82 -5.35 10.40 28.54
CA PHE A 82 -6.50 10.92 27.82
C PHE A 82 -7.46 9.77 27.54
N VAL A 83 -8.73 10.10 27.32
CA VAL A 83 -9.75 9.12 26.95
C VAL A 83 -10.22 9.42 25.54
N THR A 84 -10.17 8.44 24.65
CA THR A 84 -10.53 8.68 23.26
C THR A 84 -12.01 9.03 23.07
N PRO A 85 -12.36 9.87 22.08
CA PRO A 85 -13.72 10.39 21.91
C PRO A 85 -14.78 9.32 21.68
N TYR A 86 -14.50 8.30 20.87
CA TYR A 86 -15.47 7.28 20.45
C TYR A 86 -15.31 5.96 21.20
N PHE A 87 -14.12 5.33 21.14
CA PHE A 87 -13.93 4.00 21.75
C PHE A 87 -13.68 4.04 23.27
N LYS A 88 -13.62 5.23 23.87
CA LYS A 88 -13.42 5.44 25.32
C LYS A 88 -12.18 4.72 25.86
N GLN A 89 -11.10 4.74 25.08
CA GLN A 89 -9.85 4.08 25.46
C GLN A 89 -8.93 5.04 26.19
N GLU A 90 -8.37 4.59 27.31
CA GLU A 90 -7.30 5.33 27.98
C GLU A 90 -6.00 5.23 27.17
N CYS A 91 -5.36 6.37 26.93
CA CYS A 91 -4.18 6.50 26.10
C CYS A 91 -3.35 7.73 26.52
N ILE A 92 -2.14 7.87 26.00
CA ILE A 92 -1.27 9.03 26.23
C ILE A 92 -1.17 9.95 25.00
N ALA A 93 -1.63 9.47 23.85
CA ALA A 93 -1.81 10.25 22.65
C ALA A 93 -2.85 9.55 21.76
N TYR A 94 -3.66 10.32 21.05
CA TYR A 94 -4.58 9.78 20.05
C TYR A 94 -4.72 10.68 18.83
N ASN A 95 -5.05 10.05 17.71
CA ASN A 95 -5.58 10.70 16.52
C ASN A 95 -6.94 10.08 16.25
N TYR A 96 -8.00 10.89 16.41
CA TYR A 96 -9.38 10.53 16.17
C TYR A 96 -9.85 11.18 14.87
N ARG A 97 -10.54 10.38 14.06
CA ARG A 97 -11.13 10.82 12.80
C ARG A 97 -12.56 10.32 12.70
N LYS A 98 -13.49 11.26 12.56
CA LYS A 98 -14.89 11.01 12.26
C LYS A 98 -15.14 11.41 10.82
N ALA A 99 -15.56 10.47 9.99
CA ALA A 99 -15.79 10.68 8.57
C ALA A 99 -17.23 10.34 8.18
N ASP A 100 -17.87 11.19 7.41
CA ASP A 100 -19.19 10.93 6.82
C ASP A 100 -18.99 10.17 5.50
N ILE A 101 -19.56 8.98 5.42
CA ILE A 101 -19.43 8.03 4.32
C ILE A 101 -20.76 7.92 3.59
N SER A 102 -20.80 8.37 2.35
CA SER A 102 -21.90 8.09 1.44
C SER A 102 -21.59 6.86 0.60
N TYR A 103 -22.65 6.17 0.19
CA TYR A 103 -22.56 5.06 -0.76
C TYR A 103 -23.20 5.51 -2.05
N ASP A 104 -22.41 5.49 -3.12
CA ASP A 104 -22.96 5.68 -4.45
C ASP A 104 -23.60 4.37 -4.90
N SER A 105 -24.93 4.36 -5.03
CA SER A 105 -25.70 3.19 -5.44
C SER A 105 -25.44 2.76 -6.88
N GLU A 106 -24.91 3.66 -7.72
CA GLU A 106 -24.62 3.36 -9.14
C GLU A 106 -23.31 2.58 -9.28
N ASP A 107 -22.27 3.00 -8.55
CA ASP A 107 -20.92 2.41 -8.64
C ASP A 107 -20.57 1.49 -7.47
N ASN A 108 -21.45 1.39 -6.46
CA ASN A 108 -21.23 0.65 -5.21
C ASN A 108 -19.91 1.06 -4.51
N THR A 109 -19.56 2.33 -4.62
CA THR A 109 -18.32 2.90 -4.05
C THR A 109 -18.62 3.76 -2.85
N GLU A 110 -17.78 3.62 -1.82
CA GLU A 110 -17.78 4.49 -0.66
C GLU A 110 -17.13 5.83 -1.01
N ARG A 111 -17.82 6.94 -0.73
CA ARG A 111 -17.27 8.29 -0.82
C ARG A 111 -17.28 8.94 0.54
N GLU A 112 -16.12 9.45 0.92
CA GLU A 112 -16.00 10.29 2.10
C GLU A 112 -16.35 11.73 1.73
N ASN A 113 -17.40 12.26 2.36
CA ASN A 113 -17.90 13.61 2.09
C ASN A 113 -17.22 14.65 2.97
N SER A 114 -17.00 14.31 4.25
CA SER A 114 -16.42 15.19 5.24
C SER A 114 -15.65 14.37 6.27
N ALA A 115 -14.60 14.97 6.86
CA ALA A 115 -13.92 14.39 8.00
C ALA A 115 -13.53 15.46 9.02
N ILE A 116 -13.82 15.16 10.28
CA ILE A 116 -13.34 15.90 11.45
C ILE A 116 -12.19 15.11 12.05
N ILE A 117 -11.07 15.79 12.29
CA ILE A 117 -9.88 15.21 12.91
C ILE A 117 -9.65 15.93 14.24
N GLU A 118 -9.52 15.15 15.30
CA GLU A 118 -9.13 15.61 16.62
C GLU A 118 -7.87 14.86 17.06
N GLU A 119 -6.92 15.58 17.64
CA GLU A 119 -5.69 15.00 18.14
C GLU A 119 -5.36 15.57 19.51
N GLU A 120 -4.87 14.70 20.39
CA GLU A 120 -4.36 15.10 21.69
C GLU A 120 -3.13 14.26 22.01
N PHE A 121 -2.09 14.92 22.52
CA PHE A 121 -0.80 14.29 22.81
C PHE A 121 -0.04 15.08 23.87
N GLN A 122 1.00 14.46 24.39
CA GLN A 122 1.93 15.04 25.34
C GLN A 122 3.33 14.47 25.11
N ASP A 123 4.32 15.11 25.72
CA ASP A 123 5.64 14.51 25.89
C ASP A 123 5.56 13.21 26.70
N PHE A 124 6.39 12.25 26.33
CA PHE A 124 6.46 10.96 27.02
C PHE A 124 7.89 10.47 27.14
N TYR A 125 8.08 9.36 27.84
CA TYR A 125 9.37 8.73 28.01
C TYR A 125 9.38 7.34 27.39
N LEU A 126 10.51 7.00 26.78
CA LEU A 126 10.84 5.63 26.40
C LEU A 126 11.78 5.04 27.44
N THR A 127 11.47 3.84 27.91
CA THR A 127 12.31 3.09 28.85
C THR A 127 12.65 1.72 28.28
N ASN A 128 13.92 1.35 28.33
CA ASN A 128 14.39 0.02 27.98
C ASN A 128 15.54 -0.39 28.91
N ALA A 129 16.18 -1.54 28.68
CA ALA A 129 17.30 -2.02 29.51
C ALA A 129 18.51 -1.07 29.55
N THR A 130 18.60 -0.13 28.60
CA THR A 130 19.75 0.75 28.39
C THR A 130 19.54 2.15 28.99
N GLY A 131 18.35 2.46 29.50
CA GLY A 131 18.05 3.73 30.16
C GLY A 131 16.63 4.24 29.93
N LYS A 132 16.45 5.53 30.19
CA LYS A 132 15.20 6.28 29.98
C LYS A 132 15.49 7.57 29.23
N ILE A 133 14.73 7.85 28.17
CA ILE A 133 14.87 9.06 27.36
C ILE A 133 13.52 9.77 27.20
N LYS A 134 13.53 11.10 27.23
CA LYS A 134 12.35 11.93 26.98
C LYS A 134 12.14 12.12 25.47
N VAL A 135 10.90 12.02 25.03
CA VAL A 135 10.45 12.31 23.66
C VAL A 135 9.58 13.56 23.72
N ILE A 136 10.03 14.62 23.06
CA ILE A 136 9.29 15.88 22.91
C ILE A 136 8.47 15.81 21.63
N VAL A 137 7.15 15.90 21.76
CA VAL A 137 6.23 15.79 20.62
C VAL A 137 5.67 17.18 20.30
N ASN A 138 5.98 17.70 19.11
CA ASN A 138 5.39 18.96 18.63
C ASN A 138 4.23 18.71 17.66
N ARG A 139 4.32 17.62 16.88
CA ARG A 139 3.31 17.15 15.95
C ARG A 139 3.19 15.64 16.04
N LEU A 140 1.96 15.19 16.15
CA LEU A 140 1.66 13.77 16.30
C LEU A 140 1.56 13.10 14.92
N ASN A 141 2.36 12.05 14.70
CA ASN A 141 2.15 11.16 13.55
C ASN A 141 2.05 9.70 14.02
N LEU A 142 0.80 9.25 14.17
CA LEU A 142 0.49 7.87 14.53
C LEU A 142 0.16 7.00 13.32
N ALA A 143 0.44 7.42 12.08
CA ALA A 143 0.03 6.69 10.88
C ALA A 143 0.56 5.24 10.80
N LEU A 144 1.68 4.96 11.48
CA LEU A 144 2.28 3.62 11.57
C LEU A 144 1.89 2.87 12.85
N LEU A 145 0.81 3.28 13.52
CA LEU A 145 0.14 2.54 14.58
C LEU A 145 -1.15 1.90 14.06
N PRO A 146 -1.59 0.77 14.66
CA PRO A 146 -2.84 0.13 14.29
C PRO A 146 -4.02 1.11 14.47
N ALA A 147 -4.93 1.11 13.50
CA ALA A 147 -6.17 1.87 13.57
C ALA A 147 -7.31 0.97 14.02
N LYS A 148 -8.10 1.45 14.97
CA LYS A 148 -9.39 0.86 15.32
C LYS A 148 -10.47 1.62 14.57
N THR A 149 -11.34 0.90 13.85
CA THR A 149 -12.38 1.50 13.02
C THR A 149 -13.73 0.89 13.33
N ASP A 150 -14.77 1.71 13.36
CA ASP A 150 -16.17 1.31 13.50
C ASP A 150 -17.04 2.20 12.61
N THR A 151 -18.02 1.62 11.93
CA THR A 151 -18.90 2.34 11.00
C THR A 151 -20.33 2.20 11.47
N LYS A 152 -20.97 3.33 11.80
CA LYS A 152 -22.39 3.37 12.13
C LYS A 152 -23.19 3.57 10.87
N HIS A 153 -23.98 2.55 10.54
CA HIS A 153 -24.88 2.58 9.41
C HIS A 153 -26.16 3.35 9.74
N SER A 154 -26.54 4.31 8.89
CA SER A 154 -27.83 4.99 9.00
C SER A 154 -28.94 4.15 8.38
N ILE A 155 -30.04 3.96 9.11
CA ILE A 155 -31.25 3.28 8.59
C ILE A 155 -32.08 4.23 7.71
N LYS A 156 -31.81 5.54 7.77
CA LYS A 156 -32.55 6.56 7.02
C LYS A 156 -32.02 6.66 5.59
N TYR A 157 -32.95 6.69 4.63
CA TYR A 157 -32.64 6.88 3.22
C TYR A 157 -31.87 8.20 2.97
N ALA A 158 -30.82 8.15 2.16
CA ALA A 158 -29.99 9.29 1.76
C ALA A 158 -29.34 10.06 2.93
N VAL A 159 -28.99 9.36 4.01
CA VAL A 159 -28.19 9.90 5.11
C VAL A 159 -26.87 9.14 5.14
N ASP A 160 -25.77 9.89 5.20
CA ASP A 160 -24.42 9.34 5.25
C ASP A 160 -24.22 8.46 6.50
N ASP A 161 -23.47 7.39 6.32
CA ASP A 161 -22.92 6.59 7.41
C ASP A 161 -21.81 7.37 8.11
N ILE A 162 -21.52 7.02 9.36
CA ILE A 162 -20.45 7.68 10.11
C ILE A 162 -19.38 6.66 10.46
N ARG A 163 -18.18 6.87 9.93
CA ARG A 163 -16.99 6.06 10.23
C ARG A 163 -16.12 6.75 11.27
N TYR A 164 -15.89 6.05 12.37
CA TYR A 164 -15.01 6.44 13.46
C TYR A 164 -13.70 5.67 13.33
N THR A 165 -12.58 6.38 13.28
CA THR A 165 -11.24 5.78 13.26
C THR A 165 -10.39 6.41 14.34
N GLU A 166 -9.78 5.58 15.18
CA GLU A 166 -8.87 6.01 16.24
C GLU A 166 -7.54 5.28 16.13
N ARG A 167 -6.45 6.03 16.26
CA ARG A 167 -5.12 5.51 16.53
C ARG A 167 -4.68 6.02 17.89
N THR A 168 -4.19 5.12 18.73
CA THR A 168 -3.84 5.43 20.12
C THR A 168 -2.44 4.96 20.45
N LEU A 169 -1.76 5.69 21.31
CA LEU A 169 -0.55 5.25 22.00
C LEU A 169 -0.84 5.13 23.50
N LYS A 170 -0.49 4.02 24.14
CA LYS A 170 -0.82 3.76 25.55
C LYS A 170 0.44 3.62 26.41
N ASN A 171 0.27 3.83 27.71
CA ASN A 171 1.29 3.47 28.68
C ASN A 171 1.54 1.95 28.64
N GLY A 172 2.80 1.54 28.65
CA GLY A 172 3.20 0.14 28.54
C GLY A 172 3.35 -0.38 27.11
N ASP A 173 2.97 0.40 26.08
CA ASP A 173 3.18 -0.02 24.70
C ASP A 173 4.68 -0.09 24.38
N LEU A 174 5.11 -1.18 23.73
CA LEU A 174 6.45 -1.30 23.16
C LEU A 174 6.45 -0.67 21.77
N ILE A 175 7.20 0.42 21.59
CA ILE A 175 7.29 1.15 20.32
C ILE A 175 8.73 1.39 19.91
N SER A 176 8.88 1.74 18.64
CA SER A 176 10.09 2.24 18.02
C SER A 176 9.86 3.69 17.58
N VAL A 177 10.75 4.58 17.99
CA VAL A 177 10.70 6.01 17.68
C VAL A 177 11.96 6.40 16.92
N LEU A 178 11.79 6.93 15.71
CA LEU A 178 12.85 7.60 14.96
C LEU A 178 12.71 9.11 15.16
N GLY A 179 13.71 9.70 15.82
CA GLY A 179 13.76 11.12 16.12
C GLY A 179 15.17 11.69 16.04
N TYR A 180 15.28 13.00 16.20
CA TYR A 180 16.57 13.66 16.31
C TYR A 180 16.94 13.83 17.78
N ALA A 181 18.08 13.26 18.18
CA ALA A 181 18.63 13.42 19.52
C ALA A 181 19.31 14.79 19.63
N VAL A 182 18.85 15.59 20.60
CA VAL A 182 19.43 16.88 20.96
C VAL A 182 19.90 16.82 22.40
N LYS A 183 21.04 17.44 22.67
CA LYS A 183 21.56 17.58 24.03
C LYS A 183 20.78 18.65 24.79
N ASN A 184 20.31 18.32 26.00
CA ASN A 184 19.63 19.26 26.88
C ASN A 184 20.62 20.01 27.78
N SER A 185 20.11 20.96 28.56
CA SER A 185 20.90 21.76 29.51
C SER A 185 21.60 20.94 30.60
N ASN A 186 21.12 19.72 30.86
CA ASN A 186 21.67 18.81 31.88
C ASN A 186 22.66 17.80 31.29
N TYR A 187 23.18 18.05 30.08
CA TYR A 187 24.07 17.14 29.35
C TYR A 187 23.45 15.77 29.00
N GLY A 188 22.14 15.60 29.19
CA GLY A 188 21.38 14.44 28.74
C GLY A 188 20.88 14.62 27.31
N TYR A 189 20.32 13.56 26.73
CA TYR A 189 19.73 13.59 25.39
C TYR A 189 18.21 13.49 25.45
N GLU A 190 17.55 14.20 24.54
CA GLU A 190 16.11 14.17 24.33
C GLU A 190 15.83 13.95 22.85
N LEU A 191 14.76 13.22 22.52
CA LEU A 191 14.32 13.04 21.14
C LEU A 191 13.30 14.10 20.78
N THR A 192 13.53 14.77 19.66
CA THR A 192 12.62 15.81 19.16
C THR A 192 12.53 15.78 17.63
N GLU A 193 11.65 16.61 17.10
CA GLU A 193 11.56 16.93 15.68
C GLU A 193 12.66 17.91 15.27
N GLN A 194 13.24 17.73 14.08
CA GLN A 194 14.22 18.68 13.53
C GLN A 194 14.02 18.84 12.01
N ASP A 195 14.28 20.04 11.48
CA ASP A 195 14.23 20.36 10.04
C ASP A 195 12.90 20.03 9.36
N LYS A 196 11.77 20.31 10.02
CA LYS A 196 10.41 19.97 9.56
C LYS A 196 10.17 18.46 9.37
N LYS A 197 11.07 17.59 9.84
CA LYS A 197 10.88 16.13 9.85
C LYS A 197 10.24 15.73 11.17
N ILE A 198 9.03 15.19 11.05
CA ILE A 198 8.24 14.67 12.16
C ILE A 198 8.88 13.42 12.79
N LEU A 199 8.60 13.20 14.07
CA LEU A 199 8.87 11.94 14.74
C LEU A 199 8.09 10.83 14.06
N VAL A 200 8.73 9.67 13.92
CA VAL A 200 8.09 8.49 13.34
C VAL A 200 7.95 7.46 14.44
N ILE A 201 6.71 7.10 14.76
CA ILE A 201 6.36 6.16 15.82
C ILE A 201 5.73 4.92 15.19
N ALA A 202 6.27 3.75 15.46
CA ALA A 202 5.72 2.48 14.98
C ALA A 202 5.80 1.39 16.05
N THR A 203 4.97 0.36 15.92
CA THR A 203 5.10 -0.85 16.75
C THR A 203 6.09 -1.84 16.10
N PRO A 204 6.79 -2.67 16.89
CA PRO A 204 7.66 -3.72 16.36
C PRO A 204 6.95 -4.67 15.38
N ASN A 205 5.67 -4.96 15.61
CA ASN A 205 4.86 -5.79 14.71
C ASN A 205 4.68 -5.14 13.32
N ILE A 206 4.42 -3.84 13.29
CA ILE A 206 4.31 -3.10 12.01
C ILE A 206 5.68 -3.00 11.32
N GLU A 207 6.76 -2.80 12.07
CA GLU A 207 8.12 -2.85 11.51
C GLU A 207 8.43 -4.21 10.90
N ASP A 208 8.20 -5.31 11.62
CA ASP A 208 8.45 -6.68 11.13
C ASP A 208 7.66 -6.99 9.86
N LYS A 209 6.35 -6.70 9.86
CA LYS A 209 5.51 -6.88 8.67
C LYS A 209 6.04 -6.07 7.48
N THR A 210 6.52 -4.86 7.72
CA THR A 210 7.05 -3.99 6.67
C THR A 210 8.42 -4.48 6.18
N ILE A 211 9.29 -4.96 7.07
CA ILE A 211 10.56 -5.60 6.73
C ILE A 211 10.34 -6.82 5.83
N LYS A 212 9.42 -7.71 6.22
CA LYS A 212 9.04 -8.89 5.42
C LYS A 212 8.52 -8.48 4.05
N SER A 213 7.62 -7.50 3.99
CA SER A 213 7.10 -6.96 2.73
C SER A 213 8.22 -6.42 1.82
N PHE A 214 9.17 -5.65 2.35
CA PHE A 214 10.30 -5.15 1.56
C PHE A 214 11.25 -6.27 1.11
N ARG A 215 11.43 -7.32 1.93
CA ARG A 215 12.25 -8.48 1.58
C ARG A 215 11.62 -9.24 0.41
N ILE A 216 10.30 -9.50 0.46
CA ILE A 216 9.55 -10.10 -0.64
C ILE A 216 9.66 -9.24 -1.90
N PHE A 217 9.43 -7.92 -1.77
CA PHE A 217 9.54 -7.02 -2.91
C PHE A 217 10.93 -7.06 -3.54
N LYS A 218 12.00 -7.02 -2.73
CA LYS A 218 13.40 -7.14 -3.21
C LYS A 218 13.62 -8.41 -4.04
N HIS A 219 13.00 -9.53 -3.64
CA HIS A 219 13.12 -10.78 -4.38
C HIS A 219 12.30 -10.80 -5.67
N LEU A 220 11.17 -10.08 -5.73
CA LEU A 220 10.31 -9.97 -6.92
C LEU A 220 10.79 -8.90 -7.91
N THR A 221 11.50 -7.87 -7.47
CA THR A 221 12.02 -6.76 -8.29
C THR A 221 12.66 -7.19 -9.61
N PRO A 222 13.61 -8.15 -9.68
CA PRO A 222 14.23 -8.53 -10.95
C PRO A 222 13.21 -9.06 -11.98
N TYR A 223 12.18 -9.77 -11.53
CA TYR A 223 11.13 -10.29 -12.41
C TYR A 223 10.16 -9.22 -12.86
N LEU A 224 9.87 -8.24 -11.99
CA LEU A 224 9.09 -7.05 -12.37
C LEU A 224 9.84 -6.22 -13.43
N ILE A 225 11.15 -6.05 -13.27
CA ILE A 225 12.01 -5.38 -14.27
C ILE A 225 12.04 -6.18 -15.58
N LEU A 226 12.24 -7.49 -15.51
CA LEU A 226 12.25 -8.37 -16.69
C LEU A 226 10.92 -8.32 -17.43
N MET A 227 9.81 -8.40 -16.70
CA MET A 227 8.45 -8.27 -17.26
C MET A 227 8.26 -6.92 -17.93
N TYR A 228 8.66 -5.82 -17.27
CA TYR A 228 8.62 -4.48 -17.84
C TYR A 228 9.41 -4.39 -19.15
N LEU A 229 10.66 -4.88 -19.17
CA LEU A 229 11.50 -4.87 -20.36
C LEU A 229 10.91 -5.72 -21.49
N ALA A 230 10.39 -6.91 -21.18
CA ALA A 230 9.79 -7.82 -22.15
C ALA A 230 8.53 -7.22 -22.79
N VAL A 231 7.62 -6.66 -21.98
CA VAL A 231 6.41 -6.00 -22.48
C VAL A 231 6.77 -4.83 -23.40
N ASN A 232 7.72 -3.98 -22.98
CA ASN A 232 8.15 -2.84 -23.79
C ASN A 232 8.88 -3.25 -25.07
N TYR A 233 9.70 -4.29 -25.01
CA TYR A 233 10.35 -4.86 -26.19
C TYR A 233 9.30 -5.26 -27.24
N PHE A 234 8.27 -6.00 -26.84
CA PHE A 234 7.23 -6.43 -27.78
C PHE A 234 6.34 -5.29 -28.27
N MET A 235 6.16 -4.25 -27.46
CA MET A 235 5.36 -3.07 -27.83
C MET A 235 6.05 -2.16 -28.85
N PHE A 236 7.37 -1.97 -28.75
CA PHE A 236 8.09 -0.97 -29.55
C PHE A 236 9.04 -1.55 -30.58
N PHE A 237 9.65 -2.69 -30.28
CA PHE A 237 10.82 -3.19 -31.01
C PHE A 237 10.59 -4.54 -31.69
N ALA A 238 9.40 -5.15 -31.54
CA ALA A 238 9.11 -6.44 -32.15
C ALA A 238 9.17 -6.34 -33.69
N PRO A 239 10.14 -7.01 -34.35
CA PRO A 239 10.50 -6.72 -35.73
C PRO A 239 9.65 -7.45 -36.78
N VAL A 240 8.62 -8.20 -36.39
CA VAL A 240 7.91 -9.09 -37.34
C VAL A 240 6.40 -8.94 -37.20
N LYS A 241 5.78 -8.28 -38.18
CA LYS A 241 4.34 -8.33 -38.41
C LYS A 241 3.97 -9.73 -38.87
N GLN A 242 3.70 -10.63 -37.92
CA GLN A 242 3.13 -11.93 -38.23
C GLN A 242 1.63 -11.79 -38.36
N HIS A 243 1.07 -12.19 -39.50
CA HIS A 243 -0.38 -12.25 -39.67
C HIS A 243 -0.91 -13.42 -38.84
N VAL A 244 -1.32 -13.12 -37.61
CA VAL A 244 -1.97 -14.07 -36.71
C VAL A 244 -3.44 -13.72 -36.68
N GLU A 245 -4.29 -14.65 -37.10
CA GLU A 245 -5.73 -14.47 -37.04
C GLU A 245 -6.20 -14.24 -35.59
N LYS A 246 -7.17 -13.34 -35.44
CA LYS A 246 -7.73 -13.00 -34.14
C LYS A 246 -8.47 -14.21 -33.57
N SER A 247 -7.92 -14.80 -32.51
CA SER A 247 -8.56 -15.93 -31.81
C SER A 247 -9.50 -15.42 -30.72
N THR A 248 -10.80 -15.50 -30.97
CA THR A 248 -11.84 -15.19 -29.96
C THR A 248 -11.70 -16.09 -28.71
N ALA A 249 -11.29 -17.34 -28.90
CA ALA A 249 -11.06 -18.30 -27.81
C ALA A 249 -9.94 -17.83 -26.87
N PHE A 250 -8.82 -17.32 -27.41
CA PHE A 250 -7.73 -16.78 -26.60
C PHE A 250 -8.19 -15.58 -25.76
N VAL A 251 -8.99 -14.69 -26.33
CA VAL A 251 -9.54 -13.52 -25.62
C VAL A 251 -10.41 -13.99 -24.45
N LEU A 252 -11.41 -14.83 -24.71
CA LEU A 252 -12.31 -15.34 -23.67
C LEU A 252 -11.57 -16.12 -22.58
N PHE A 253 -10.59 -16.95 -22.96
CA PHE A 253 -9.78 -17.68 -22.00
C PHE A 253 -8.95 -16.75 -21.11
N THR A 254 -8.34 -15.71 -21.69
CA THR A 254 -7.48 -14.80 -20.93
C THR A 254 -8.28 -13.91 -19.98
N PHE A 255 -9.44 -13.41 -20.42
CA PHE A 255 -10.29 -12.53 -19.64
C PHE A 255 -11.12 -13.24 -18.57
N PHE A 256 -11.64 -14.43 -18.88
CA PHE A 256 -12.58 -15.14 -18.00
C PHE A 256 -12.05 -16.50 -17.57
N GLY A 257 -11.51 -17.27 -18.51
CA GLY A 257 -11.07 -18.65 -18.24
C GLY A 257 -9.96 -18.73 -17.19
N MET A 258 -8.95 -17.88 -17.28
CA MET A 258 -7.75 -17.94 -16.42
C MET A 258 -7.96 -17.43 -14.99
N PRO A 259 -8.71 -16.35 -14.73
CA PRO A 259 -9.12 -16.01 -13.37
C PRO A 259 -9.95 -17.14 -12.72
N ILE A 260 -10.93 -17.68 -13.46
CA ILE A 260 -11.79 -18.77 -12.96
C ILE A 260 -10.94 -20.01 -12.66
N LEU A 261 -10.04 -20.39 -13.57
CA LEU A 261 -9.11 -21.49 -13.38
C LEU A 261 -8.21 -21.25 -12.16
N GLY A 262 -7.71 -20.03 -11.97
CA GLY A 262 -6.90 -19.66 -10.81
C GLY A 262 -7.65 -19.86 -9.49
N VAL A 263 -8.90 -19.41 -9.41
CA VAL A 263 -9.75 -19.58 -8.22
C VAL A 263 -10.08 -21.06 -7.97
N ILE A 264 -10.46 -21.80 -9.03
CA ILE A 264 -10.76 -23.23 -8.91
C ILE A 264 -9.54 -24.01 -8.43
N LEU A 265 -8.38 -23.81 -9.06
CA LEU A 265 -7.14 -24.49 -8.67
C LEU A 265 -6.71 -24.07 -7.25
N GLY A 266 -6.85 -22.80 -6.87
CA GLY A 266 -6.62 -22.36 -5.50
C GLY A 266 -7.51 -23.08 -4.49
N ALA A 267 -8.82 -23.14 -4.75
CA ALA A 267 -9.81 -23.79 -3.88
C ALA A 267 -9.68 -25.32 -3.86
N VAL A 268 -9.26 -25.93 -4.96
CA VAL A 268 -8.98 -27.37 -5.04
C VAL A 268 -7.67 -27.69 -4.31
N GLY A 269 -6.65 -26.83 -4.45
CA GLY A 269 -5.36 -26.97 -3.78
C GLY A 269 -5.50 -27.11 -2.27
N THR A 270 -6.39 -26.33 -1.63
CA THR A 270 -6.62 -26.40 -0.18
C THR A 270 -7.15 -27.75 0.31
N LYS A 271 -7.72 -28.58 -0.57
CA LYS A 271 -8.21 -29.93 -0.25
C LYS A 271 -7.12 -31.01 -0.26
N PHE A 272 -5.96 -30.71 -0.85
CA PHE A 272 -4.81 -31.61 -0.87
C PHE A 272 -3.87 -31.35 0.31
N THR A 273 -2.99 -32.30 0.58
CA THR A 273 -1.95 -32.19 1.61
C THR A 273 -0.56 -32.43 1.01
N GLY A 274 0.47 -31.82 1.59
CA GLY A 274 1.86 -31.96 1.15
C GLY A 274 2.12 -31.34 -0.24
N PHE A 275 3.02 -31.94 -1.01
CA PHE A 275 3.48 -31.40 -2.30
C PHE A 275 2.36 -31.07 -3.30
N SER A 276 1.31 -31.90 -3.38
CA SER A 276 0.18 -31.67 -4.29
C SER A 276 -0.60 -30.40 -3.95
N LYS A 277 -0.70 -30.04 -2.66
CA LYS A 277 -1.31 -28.79 -2.21
C LYS A 277 -0.53 -27.60 -2.75
N ASP A 278 0.78 -27.59 -2.52
CA ASP A 278 1.66 -26.47 -2.86
C ASP A 278 1.77 -26.29 -4.37
N PHE A 279 1.82 -27.40 -5.12
CA PHE A 279 1.83 -27.39 -6.58
C PHE A 279 0.52 -26.84 -7.16
N ILE A 280 -0.63 -27.39 -6.76
CA ILE A 280 -1.94 -26.99 -7.31
C ILE A 280 -2.30 -25.56 -6.88
N SER A 281 -2.08 -25.21 -5.61
CA SER A 281 -2.27 -23.85 -5.11
C SER A 281 -1.29 -22.87 -5.76
N GLY A 282 -0.06 -23.30 -6.05
CA GLY A 282 0.94 -22.50 -6.76
C GLY A 282 0.52 -22.17 -8.19
N ILE A 283 0.03 -23.16 -8.95
CA ILE A 283 -0.52 -22.94 -10.30
C ILE A 283 -1.73 -22.02 -10.22
N GLY A 284 -2.64 -22.24 -9.26
CA GLY A 284 -3.79 -21.37 -9.04
C GLY A 284 -3.39 -19.92 -8.79
N GLY A 285 -2.38 -19.71 -7.94
CA GLY A 285 -1.79 -18.40 -7.67
C GLY A 285 -1.19 -17.75 -8.91
N ILE A 286 -0.39 -18.49 -9.71
CA ILE A 286 0.19 -17.97 -10.96
C ILE A 286 -0.92 -17.56 -11.93
N CYS A 287 -1.92 -18.41 -12.19
CA CYS A 287 -3.03 -18.10 -13.09
C CYS A 287 -3.79 -16.84 -12.65
N PHE A 288 -4.04 -16.71 -11.35
CA PHE A 288 -4.72 -15.54 -10.79
C PHE A 288 -3.88 -14.26 -10.93
N ILE A 289 -2.59 -14.31 -10.56
CA ILE A 289 -1.69 -13.15 -10.65
C ILE A 289 -1.45 -12.73 -12.11
N VAL A 290 -1.24 -13.69 -13.02
CA VAL A 290 -1.10 -13.39 -14.46
C VAL A 290 -2.35 -12.71 -14.98
N SER A 291 -3.54 -13.18 -14.59
CA SER A 291 -4.79 -12.54 -14.98
C SER A 291 -4.88 -11.12 -14.45
N LEU A 292 -4.57 -10.90 -13.17
CA LEU A 292 -4.60 -9.57 -12.54
C LEU A 292 -3.63 -8.58 -13.20
N LEU A 293 -2.41 -9.04 -13.53
CA LEU A 293 -1.38 -8.20 -14.15
C LEU A 293 -1.65 -7.94 -15.64
N SER A 294 -2.17 -8.93 -16.37
CA SER A 294 -2.38 -8.82 -17.81
C SER A 294 -3.72 -8.17 -18.18
N PHE A 295 -4.78 -8.31 -17.38
CA PHE A 295 -6.12 -7.80 -17.69
C PHE A 295 -6.15 -6.31 -18.09
N PRO A 296 -5.70 -5.36 -17.26
CA PRO A 296 -5.79 -3.94 -17.60
C PRO A 296 -4.95 -3.58 -18.83
N LEU A 297 -3.79 -4.24 -18.99
CA LEU A 297 -2.91 -4.05 -20.13
C LEU A 297 -3.55 -4.56 -21.42
N LEU A 298 -4.13 -5.77 -21.40
CA LEU A 298 -4.79 -6.36 -22.55
C LEU A 298 -6.01 -5.55 -22.98
N CYS A 299 -6.83 -5.09 -22.03
CA CYS A 299 -7.93 -4.15 -22.33
C CYS A 299 -7.42 -2.94 -23.13
N LEU A 300 -6.35 -2.32 -22.64
CA LEU A 300 -5.78 -1.13 -23.27
C LEU A 300 -5.21 -1.43 -24.67
N LEU A 301 -4.54 -2.58 -24.86
CA LEU A 301 -4.03 -3.01 -26.16
C LEU A 301 -5.15 -3.32 -27.18
N PHE A 302 -6.25 -3.92 -26.73
CA PHE A 302 -7.42 -4.16 -27.57
C PHE A 302 -8.12 -2.86 -27.96
N ILE A 303 -8.26 -1.92 -27.02
CA ILE A 303 -8.82 -0.58 -27.30
C ILE A 303 -7.93 0.19 -28.29
N ALA A 304 -6.61 0.08 -28.16
CA ALA A 304 -5.65 0.72 -29.06
C ALA A 304 -5.52 0.03 -30.44
N ASN A 305 -6.35 -0.97 -30.75
CA ASN A 305 -6.29 -1.76 -31.99
C ASN A 305 -4.88 -2.30 -32.31
N THR A 306 -4.14 -2.69 -31.26
CA THR A 306 -2.79 -3.25 -31.43
C THR A 306 -2.86 -4.60 -32.16
N GLU A 307 -1.85 -4.91 -32.98
CA GLU A 307 -1.79 -6.18 -33.71
C GLU A 307 -1.89 -7.38 -32.75
N PHE A 308 -2.73 -8.36 -33.09
CA PHE A 308 -3.06 -9.49 -32.21
C PHE A 308 -1.83 -10.32 -31.81
N TYR A 309 -0.81 -10.39 -32.67
CA TYR A 309 0.45 -11.07 -32.34
C TYR A 309 1.17 -10.39 -31.16
N ILE A 310 1.17 -9.05 -31.09
CA ILE A 310 1.80 -8.28 -30.00
C ILE A 310 1.07 -8.59 -28.70
N ILE A 311 -0.26 -8.57 -28.73
CA ILE A 311 -1.13 -8.91 -27.58
C ILE A 311 -0.77 -10.31 -27.03
N LYS A 312 -0.64 -11.30 -27.93
CA LYS A 312 -0.27 -12.68 -27.54
C LYS A 312 1.13 -12.75 -26.93
N ARG A 313 2.11 -12.01 -27.47
CA ARG A 313 3.49 -11.98 -26.96
C ARG A 313 3.62 -11.25 -25.63
N VAL A 314 2.91 -10.14 -25.46
CA VAL A 314 2.81 -9.42 -24.19
C VAL A 314 2.23 -10.33 -23.11
N TRP A 315 1.10 -10.99 -23.40
CA TRP A 315 0.51 -11.94 -22.46
C TRP A 315 1.46 -13.09 -22.10
N ALA A 316 2.09 -13.72 -23.11
CA ALA A 316 3.04 -14.81 -22.88
C ALA A 316 4.25 -14.36 -22.05
N SER A 317 4.70 -13.13 -22.22
CA SER A 317 5.81 -12.55 -21.44
C SER A 317 5.43 -12.37 -19.97
N ILE A 318 4.22 -11.86 -19.70
CA ILE A 318 3.70 -11.73 -18.33
C ILE A 318 3.57 -13.12 -17.69
N PHE A 319 3.03 -14.09 -18.43
CA PHE A 319 2.90 -15.46 -17.96
C PHE A 319 4.25 -16.09 -17.62
N ALA A 320 5.23 -15.98 -18.51
CA ALA A 320 6.57 -16.53 -18.31
C ALA A 320 7.30 -15.86 -17.13
N CYS A 321 7.27 -14.52 -17.05
CA CYS A 321 7.93 -13.78 -15.97
C CYS A 321 7.28 -14.07 -14.62
N THR A 322 5.95 -14.15 -14.55
CA THR A 322 5.23 -14.46 -13.31
C THR A 322 5.49 -15.90 -12.87
N SER A 323 5.47 -16.85 -13.80
CA SER A 323 5.79 -18.26 -13.50
C SER A 323 7.22 -18.39 -12.97
N MET A 324 8.18 -17.72 -13.60
CA MET A 324 9.58 -17.71 -13.17
C MET A 324 9.74 -17.05 -11.78
N ALA A 325 9.04 -15.94 -11.54
CA ALA A 325 9.03 -15.27 -10.25
C ALA A 325 8.52 -16.19 -9.15
N PHE A 326 7.41 -16.88 -9.37
CA PHE A 326 6.88 -17.84 -8.41
C PHE A 326 7.83 -19.02 -8.21
N ILE A 327 8.26 -19.71 -9.26
CA ILE A 327 9.08 -20.94 -9.14
C ILE A 327 10.43 -20.68 -8.44
N ILE A 328 11.15 -19.64 -8.85
CA ILE A 328 12.50 -19.37 -8.34
C ILE A 328 12.46 -18.72 -6.96
N THR A 329 11.43 -17.91 -6.71
CA THR A 329 11.34 -17.11 -5.49
C THR A 329 10.51 -17.78 -4.40
N TYR A 330 9.76 -18.84 -4.70
CA TYR A 330 8.90 -19.54 -3.74
C TYR A 330 9.63 -19.87 -2.44
N ARG A 331 10.76 -20.58 -2.52
CA ARG A 331 11.58 -20.96 -1.35
C ARG A 331 12.13 -19.75 -0.59
N LYS A 332 12.45 -18.67 -1.31
CA LYS A 332 12.96 -17.43 -0.68
C LYS A 332 11.85 -16.67 0.02
N ILE A 333 10.63 -16.67 -0.53
CA ILE A 333 9.44 -16.04 0.05
C ILE A 333 8.95 -16.81 1.27
N GLU A 334 8.91 -18.14 1.20
CA GLU A 334 8.51 -19.00 2.31
C GLU A 334 9.41 -18.78 3.54
N GLY A 335 10.74 -18.81 3.34
CA GLY A 335 11.69 -18.51 4.40
C GLY A 335 11.67 -17.06 4.92
N THR A 336 10.87 -16.15 4.34
CA THR A 336 10.66 -14.81 4.94
C THR A 336 9.57 -14.79 6.02
N PHE A 337 8.70 -15.80 6.04
CA PHE A 337 7.59 -15.90 7.00
C PHE A 337 7.87 -16.86 8.14
N ASP A 338 8.84 -17.75 7.98
CA ASP A 338 9.36 -18.58 9.07
C ASP A 338 10.05 -17.67 10.10
N LYS A 339 9.64 -17.84 11.36
CA LYS A 339 10.16 -17.06 12.50
C LYS A 339 11.64 -17.39 12.70
N GLU A 340 12.48 -16.36 12.63
CA GLU A 340 13.65 -16.26 13.52
C GLU A 340 13.19 -15.71 14.88
#